data_AF-A0A9J5WQ03-F1
#
_entry.id   AF-A0A9J5WQ03-F1
#
_cell.length_a   1.000
_cell.length_b   1.000
_cell.length_c   1.000
_cell.angle_alpha   90.00
_cell.angle_beta   90.00
_cell.angle_gamma   90.00
#
_symmetry.space_group_name_H-M   'P 1'
#
loop_
_entity.id
_entity.type
_entity.pdbx_description
1 polymer ?
#
loop_
_entity_poly.entity_id
_entity_poly.type
_entity_poly.pdbx_seq_one_letter_code
_entity_poly.pdbx_strand_id
1 'polypeptide(L)'
;MIVVASFVLLNFHKISKLFLVAGIEIYCAPTADAREGWQASMTHIALEGGCFVLSANQFCRRKDYPPPPEYVFSGTEEDLTPDSVVCAGGSVIISPSGAVLAGPNYDGEALISADLDLGEIVRAKFDFDVVGHYARPEILSLIVKDHPVSPVSFTSTSSTSKAESSSNDKGLLTSAFATLECRPK
;
A
#
# COMPACT_ATOMS: atom_id res chain seq x y z
N MET A 1 -6.60 -22.78 -3.69
CA MET A 1 -5.77 -22.53 -2.49
C MET A 1 -4.72 -21.44 -2.71
N ILE A 2 -5.04 -20.21 -2.33
CA ILE A 2 -4.06 -19.10 -2.22
C ILE A 2 -3.76 -18.87 -0.74
N VAL A 3 -2.48 -18.73 -0.40
CA VAL A 3 -1.99 -18.48 0.96
C VAL A 3 -1.64 -17.00 1.10
N VAL A 4 -2.30 -16.31 2.03
CA VAL A 4 -1.98 -14.92 2.37
C VAL A 4 -0.92 -14.93 3.46
N ALA A 5 0.34 -14.66 3.09
CA ALA A 5 1.44 -14.46 4.04
C ALA A 5 1.78 -12.97 4.12
N SER A 6 1.77 -12.40 5.33
CA SER A 6 2.15 -11.00 5.56
C SER A 6 3.64 -10.80 5.31
N PHE A 7 3.99 -10.25 4.14
CA PHE A 7 5.24 -9.52 3.95
C PHE A 7 4.86 -8.04 3.82
N VAL A 8 5.34 -7.22 4.76
CA VAL A 8 5.01 -5.80 4.88
C VAL A 8 5.55 -5.06 3.65
N LEU A 9 4.68 -4.70 2.71
CA LEU A 9 4.89 -3.58 1.81
C LEU A 9 3.82 -2.53 2.09
N LEU A 10 4.21 -1.52 2.85
CA LEU A 10 3.45 -0.27 2.99
C LEU A 10 3.40 0.43 1.64
N ASN A 11 2.28 0.33 0.93
CA ASN A 11 1.91 1.30 -0.09
C ASN A 11 0.42 1.65 0.04
N PHE A 12 0.19 2.93 0.35
CA PHE A 12 -1.09 3.53 0.69
C PHE A 12 -2.15 3.40 -0.41
N HIS A 13 -3.41 3.35 0.04
CA HIS A 13 -4.73 3.37 -0.62
C HIS A 13 -4.98 4.28 -1.85
N LYS A 14 -3.98 4.99 -2.40
CA LYS A 14 -4.17 5.96 -3.50
C LYS A 14 -4.31 5.32 -4.90
N ILE A 15 -4.43 3.99 -4.99
CA ILE A 15 -4.31 3.25 -6.26
C ILE A 15 -5.63 2.56 -6.67
N SER A 16 -6.70 2.62 -5.86
CA SER A 16 -7.93 1.84 -6.12
C SER A 16 -8.44 1.99 -7.56
N LYS A 17 -8.63 3.22 -8.06
CA LYS A 17 -9.06 3.44 -9.47
C LYS A 17 -8.04 3.02 -10.52
N LEU A 18 -6.74 3.11 -10.26
CA LEU A 18 -5.70 2.67 -11.21
C LEU A 18 -5.71 1.14 -11.35
N PHE A 19 -5.91 0.43 -10.23
CA PHE A 19 -6.03 -1.02 -10.20
C PHE A 19 -7.25 -1.52 -11.01
N LEU A 20 -8.39 -0.82 -10.92
CA LEU A 20 -9.59 -1.16 -11.68
C LEU A 20 -9.35 -1.10 -13.20
N VAL A 21 -8.65 -0.05 -13.66
CA VAL A 21 -8.31 0.15 -15.08
C VAL A 21 -7.30 -0.90 -15.57
N ALA A 22 -6.43 -1.38 -14.70
CA ALA A 22 -5.50 -2.46 -15.01
C ALA A 22 -6.18 -3.84 -15.13
N GLY A 23 -7.50 -3.93 -14.91
CA GLY A 23 -8.28 -5.15 -15.12
C GLY A 23 -8.02 -6.23 -14.07
N ILE A 24 -7.65 -5.84 -12.85
CA ILE A 24 -7.15 -6.80 -11.88
C ILE A 24 -8.29 -7.58 -11.21
N GLU A 25 -8.08 -8.89 -11.13
CA GLU A 25 -9.05 -9.89 -10.69
C GLU A 25 -8.86 -10.30 -9.22
N ILE A 26 -7.64 -10.14 -8.71
CA ILE A 26 -7.24 -10.44 -7.32
C ILE A 26 -6.48 -9.23 -6.77
N TYR A 27 -7.04 -8.57 -5.77
CA TYR A 27 -6.46 -7.43 -5.07
C TYR A 27 -5.80 -7.88 -3.77
N CYS A 28 -4.48 -7.71 -3.66
CA CYS A 28 -3.75 -7.92 -2.41
C CYS A 28 -3.65 -6.60 -1.64
N ALA A 29 -4.18 -6.57 -0.42
CA ALA A 29 -4.26 -5.39 0.44
C ALA A 29 -3.56 -5.64 1.80
N PRO A 30 -2.21 -5.63 1.84
CA PRO A 30 -1.49 -5.69 3.11
C PRO A 30 -1.76 -4.42 3.93
N THR A 31 -1.95 -4.57 5.24
CA THR A 31 -2.30 -3.48 6.15
C THR A 31 -1.66 -3.64 7.52
N ALA A 32 -1.63 -2.54 8.25
CA ALA A 32 -1.32 -2.47 9.68
C ALA A 32 -2.48 -1.85 10.48
N ASP A 33 -3.64 -1.64 9.84
CA ASP A 33 -4.84 -1.09 10.48
C ASP A 33 -5.83 -2.21 10.82
N ALA A 34 -6.04 -2.46 12.12
CA ALA A 34 -6.95 -3.50 12.63
C ALA A 34 -8.37 -2.98 12.94
N ARG A 35 -8.68 -1.72 12.62
CA ARG A 35 -9.98 -1.11 12.93
C ARG A 35 -11.09 -1.71 12.07
N GLU A 36 -12.32 -1.72 12.60
CA GLU A 36 -13.51 -2.21 11.87
C GLU A 36 -13.73 -1.47 10.54
N GLY A 37 -13.37 -0.19 10.46
CA GLY A 37 -13.45 0.60 9.23
C GLY A 37 -12.65 0.01 8.06
N TRP A 38 -11.58 -0.73 8.35
CA TRP A 38 -10.80 -1.43 7.31
C TRP A 38 -11.64 -2.50 6.60
N GLN A 39 -12.43 -3.27 7.34
CA GLN A 39 -13.27 -4.35 6.78
C GLN A 39 -14.34 -3.79 5.83
N ALA A 40 -14.98 -2.70 6.24
CA ALA A 40 -15.94 -1.98 5.41
C ALA A 40 -15.28 -1.46 4.12
N SER A 41 -14.05 -0.92 4.22
CA SER A 41 -13.30 -0.46 3.05
C SER A 41 -12.95 -1.59 2.09
N MET A 42 -12.49 -2.75 2.59
CA MET A 42 -12.15 -3.90 1.74
C MET A 42 -13.38 -4.50 1.06
N THR A 43 -14.52 -4.55 1.77
CA THR A 43 -15.80 -4.98 1.20
C THR A 43 -16.23 -4.05 0.08
N HIS A 44 -16.12 -2.74 0.29
CA HIS A 44 -16.44 -1.75 -0.74
C HIS A 44 -15.55 -1.90 -1.98
N ILE A 45 -14.24 -2.12 -1.81
CA ILE A 45 -13.32 -2.33 -2.94
C ILE A 45 -13.66 -3.61 -3.71
N ALA A 46 -14.02 -4.70 -3.02
CA ALA A 46 -14.42 -5.95 -3.67
C ALA A 46 -15.64 -5.75 -4.57
N LEU A 47 -16.65 -5.03 -4.06
CA LEU A 47 -17.87 -4.67 -4.78
C LEU A 47 -17.62 -3.70 -5.94
N GLU A 48 -16.85 -2.62 -5.71
CA GLU A 48 -16.56 -1.62 -6.74
C GLU A 48 -15.74 -2.24 -7.89
N GLY A 49 -14.78 -3.10 -7.56
CA GLY A 49 -13.90 -3.70 -8.56
C GLY A 49 -14.37 -4.99 -9.19
N GLY A 50 -15.38 -5.65 -8.60
CA GLY A 50 -15.78 -6.99 -8.99
C GLY A 50 -14.61 -7.98 -8.93
N CYS A 51 -13.76 -7.88 -7.89
CA CYS A 51 -12.53 -8.65 -7.76
C CYS A 51 -12.42 -9.30 -6.37
N PHE A 52 -11.60 -10.34 -6.27
CA PHE A 52 -11.30 -10.94 -4.96
C PHE A 52 -10.37 -10.02 -4.18
N VAL A 53 -10.70 -9.71 -2.93
CA VAL A 53 -9.84 -8.90 -2.04
C VAL A 53 -9.21 -9.81 -0.99
N LEU A 54 -7.88 -9.82 -0.95
CA LEU A 54 -7.07 -10.57 -0.01
C LEU A 54 -6.36 -9.57 0.89
N SER A 55 -6.91 -9.34 2.08
CA SER A 55 -6.31 -8.45 3.05
C SER A 55 -5.51 -9.21 4.10
N ALA A 56 -4.28 -8.74 4.32
CA ALA A 56 -3.34 -9.33 5.27
C ALA A 56 -2.98 -8.29 6.34
N ASN A 57 -3.27 -8.61 7.60
CA ASN A 57 -2.80 -7.84 8.74
C ASN A 57 -1.99 -8.75 9.68
N GLN A 58 -1.03 -8.15 10.39
CA GLN A 58 -0.24 -8.81 11.40
C GLN A 58 -1.00 -8.89 12.74
N PHE A 59 -0.78 -9.99 13.47
CA PHE A 59 -1.17 -10.09 14.87
C PHE A 59 0.09 -9.86 15.72
N CYS A 60 0.04 -8.88 16.62
CA CYS A 60 1.20 -8.53 17.44
C CYS A 60 0.78 -8.25 18.88
N ARG A 61 1.65 -8.64 19.81
CA ARG A 61 1.58 -8.35 21.24
C ARG A 61 2.66 -7.36 21.64
N ARG A 62 2.51 -6.76 22.82
CA ARG A 62 3.47 -5.79 23.35
C ARG A 62 4.91 -6.32 23.41
N LYS A 63 5.08 -7.60 23.74
CA LYS A 63 6.39 -8.28 23.81
C LYS A 63 7.13 -8.41 22.48
N ASP A 64 6.44 -8.25 21.35
CA ASP A 64 7.02 -8.38 20.01
C ASP A 64 7.76 -7.10 19.58
N TYR A 65 7.66 -6.03 20.37
CA TYR A 65 8.32 -4.74 20.15
C TYR A 65 9.42 -4.50 21.20
N PRO A 66 10.43 -3.65 20.91
CA PRO A 66 11.42 -3.26 21.89
C PRO A 66 10.80 -2.77 23.21
N PRO A 67 11.40 -3.10 24.36
CA PRO A 67 10.90 -2.64 25.64
C PRO A 67 11.08 -1.12 25.80
N PRO A 68 10.34 -0.47 26.72
CA PRO A 68 10.58 0.93 27.05
C PRO A 68 12.01 1.14 27.57
N PRO A 69 12.64 2.31 27.30
CA PRO A 69 12.10 3.49 26.63
C PRO A 69 12.30 3.50 25.11
N GLU A 70 12.87 2.44 24.52
CA GLU A 70 13.23 2.38 23.10
C GLU A 70 12.02 2.46 22.17
N TYR A 71 10.90 1.85 22.59
CA TYR A 71 9.64 1.92 21.88
C TYR A 71 8.47 1.96 22.87
N VAL A 72 7.62 2.97 22.71
CA VAL A 72 6.47 3.28 23.58
C VAL A 72 5.26 3.51 22.68
N PHE A 73 4.21 2.73 22.84
CA PHE A 73 2.96 2.98 22.14
C PHE A 73 2.34 4.28 22.68
N SER A 74 2.01 5.21 21.78
CA SER A 74 1.51 6.53 22.17
C SER A 74 0.20 6.41 22.95
N GLY A 75 0.26 6.64 24.27
CA GLY A 75 -0.90 6.99 25.10
C GLY A 75 -1.39 5.95 26.12
N THR A 76 -0.82 4.74 26.24
CA THR A 76 -1.41 3.69 27.12
C THR A 76 -0.43 2.64 27.69
N GLU A 77 0.88 2.87 27.74
CA GLU A 77 1.81 1.85 28.29
C GLU A 77 1.56 1.50 29.77
N GLU A 78 0.90 2.35 30.56
CA GLU A 78 0.61 2.07 31.98
C GLU A 78 -0.27 0.83 32.19
N ASP A 79 -1.06 0.42 31.18
CA ASP A 79 -1.95 -0.75 31.24
C ASP A 79 -1.53 -1.91 30.31
N LEU A 80 -0.43 -1.77 29.58
CA LEU A 80 0.01 -2.79 28.61
C LEU A 80 0.94 -3.82 29.26
N THR A 81 0.42 -5.02 29.44
CA THR A 81 1.21 -6.21 29.80
C THR A 81 1.98 -6.73 28.57
N PRO A 82 3.05 -7.53 28.74
CA PRO A 82 3.76 -8.16 27.61
C PRO A 82 2.86 -8.96 26.66
N ASP A 83 1.76 -9.53 27.16
CA ASP A 83 0.79 -10.28 26.36
C ASP A 83 -0.37 -9.44 25.82
N SER A 84 -0.43 -8.15 26.14
CA SER A 84 -1.44 -7.24 25.60
C SER A 84 -1.33 -7.16 24.08
N VAL A 85 -2.46 -7.34 23.40
CA VAL A 85 -2.55 -7.27 21.94
C VAL A 85 -2.45 -5.81 21.51
N VAL A 86 -1.48 -5.50 20.66
CA VAL A 86 -1.25 -4.14 20.11
C VAL A 86 -1.73 -4.02 18.67
N CYS A 87 -1.75 -5.14 17.93
CA CYS A 87 -2.42 -5.26 16.65
C CYS A 87 -3.18 -6.60 16.63
N ALA A 88 -4.50 -6.54 16.53
CA ALA A 88 -5.35 -7.73 16.59
C ALA A 88 -5.42 -8.50 15.26
N GLY A 89 -4.74 -8.05 14.19
CA GLY A 89 -4.88 -8.65 12.87
C GLY A 89 -6.18 -8.23 12.17
N GLY A 90 -7.03 -9.18 11.83
CA GLY A 90 -8.22 -8.96 11.00
C GLY A 90 -8.01 -9.27 9.51
N SER A 91 -7.09 -10.17 9.18
CA SER A 91 -6.91 -10.66 7.82
C SER A 91 -8.19 -11.30 7.30
N VAL A 92 -8.54 -11.01 6.04
CA VAL A 92 -9.82 -11.41 5.44
C VAL A 92 -9.67 -11.68 3.95
N ILE A 93 -10.47 -12.64 3.44
CA ILE A 93 -10.64 -12.90 2.01
C ILE A 93 -12.09 -12.61 1.65
N ILE A 94 -12.31 -11.73 0.67
CA ILE A 94 -13.64 -11.28 0.25
C ILE A 94 -13.82 -11.58 -1.24
N SER A 95 -14.99 -12.12 -1.59
CA SER A 95 -15.40 -12.38 -2.98
C SER A 95 -15.79 -11.09 -3.72
N PRO A 96 -15.82 -11.11 -5.06
CA PRO A 96 -16.35 -10.02 -5.88
C PRO A 96 -17.78 -9.56 -5.51
N SER A 97 -18.57 -10.45 -4.92
CA SER A 97 -19.93 -10.15 -4.44
C SER A 97 -19.98 -9.42 -3.09
N GLY A 98 -18.83 -9.20 -2.45
CA GLY A 98 -18.73 -8.67 -1.09
C GLY A 98 -18.89 -9.72 0.01
N ALA A 99 -19.16 -10.99 -0.33
CA ALA A 99 -19.23 -12.07 0.66
C ALA A 99 -17.83 -12.41 1.20
N VAL A 100 -17.70 -12.54 2.52
CA VAL A 100 -16.47 -12.95 3.19
C VAL A 100 -16.29 -14.47 3.05
N LEU A 101 -15.19 -14.89 2.45
CA LEU A 101 -14.85 -16.30 2.23
C LEU A 101 -14.02 -16.88 3.38
N ALA A 102 -13.17 -16.07 4.01
CA ALA A 102 -12.37 -16.45 5.17
C ALA A 102 -12.03 -15.22 6.02
N GLY A 103 -11.99 -15.39 7.34
CA GLY A 103 -11.78 -14.30 8.30
C GLY A 103 -13.07 -13.49 8.56
N PRO A 104 -12.97 -12.25 9.09
CA PRO A 104 -11.75 -11.63 9.61
C PRO A 104 -11.23 -12.37 10.85
N ASN A 105 -9.95 -12.73 10.86
CA ASN A 105 -9.35 -13.44 12.00
C ASN A 105 -8.74 -12.46 13.01
N TYR A 106 -9.26 -12.47 14.24
CA TYR A 106 -8.76 -11.68 15.37
C TYR A 106 -8.16 -12.55 16.49
N ASP A 107 -8.24 -13.89 16.37
CA ASP A 107 -7.91 -14.84 17.44
C ASP A 107 -6.45 -15.29 17.43
N GLY A 108 -5.53 -14.41 17.01
CA GLY A 108 -4.10 -14.69 16.95
C GLY A 108 -3.57 -14.96 15.54
N GLU A 109 -2.33 -15.42 15.49
CA GLU A 109 -1.66 -15.80 14.25
C GLU A 109 -2.32 -17.04 13.63
N ALA A 110 -2.74 -16.93 12.37
CA ALA A 110 -3.32 -18.06 11.64
C ALA A 110 -3.02 -17.96 10.15
N LEU A 111 -3.04 -19.13 9.50
CA LEU A 111 -3.15 -19.24 8.06
C LEU A 111 -4.64 -19.26 7.67
N ILE A 112 -5.08 -18.23 6.95
CA ILE A 112 -6.42 -18.23 6.33
C ILE A 112 -6.31 -18.58 4.85
N SER A 113 -7.24 -19.41 4.38
CA SER A 113 -7.29 -19.86 2.99
C SER A 113 -8.73 -20.01 2.51
N ALA A 114 -8.96 -19.70 1.25
CA ALA A 114 -10.22 -19.96 0.56
C ALA A 114 -9.95 -20.42 -0.88
N ASP A 115 -10.92 -21.09 -1.48
CA ASP A 115 -10.94 -21.36 -2.91
C ASP A 115 -11.70 -20.25 -3.63
N LEU A 116 -11.13 -19.79 -4.75
CA LEU A 116 -11.64 -18.66 -5.50
C LEU A 116 -12.22 -19.16 -6.82
N ASP A 117 -13.54 -19.01 -7.00
CA ASP A 117 -14.19 -19.23 -8.28
C ASP A 117 -14.06 -17.98 -9.15
N LEU A 118 -13.12 -17.99 -10.09
CA LEU A 118 -12.90 -16.87 -11.01
C LEU A 118 -14.12 -16.56 -11.89
N GLY A 119 -15.07 -17.49 -12.03
CA GLY A 119 -16.35 -17.24 -12.69
C GLY A 119 -17.24 -16.24 -11.94
N GLU A 120 -17.01 -15.99 -10.65
CA GLU A 120 -17.72 -14.94 -9.91
C GLU A 120 -17.37 -13.53 -10.37
N ILE A 121 -16.16 -13.32 -10.89
CA ILE A 121 -15.71 -12.01 -11.39
C ILE A 121 -16.56 -11.59 -12.58
N VAL A 122 -16.76 -12.50 -13.54
CA VAL A 122 -17.58 -12.25 -14.73
C VAL A 122 -19.01 -11.94 -14.32
N ARG A 123 -19.56 -12.67 -13.34
CA ARG A 123 -20.90 -12.44 -12.80
C ARG A 123 -21.01 -11.07 -12.10
N ALA A 124 -20.04 -10.71 -11.27
CA ALA A 124 -20.02 -9.41 -10.60
C ALA A 124 -19.89 -8.24 -11.60
N LYS A 125 -19.00 -8.37 -12.59
CA LYS A 125 -18.81 -7.34 -13.64
C LYS A 125 -19.98 -7.25 -14.60
N PHE A 126 -20.78 -8.30 -14.74
CA PHE A 126 -22.03 -8.23 -15.49
C PHE A 126 -23.03 -7.26 -14.82
N ASP A 127 -23.09 -7.27 -13.49
CA ASP A 127 -23.95 -6.35 -12.72
C ASP A 127 -23.35 -4.94 -12.62
N PHE A 128 -22.02 -4.82 -12.43
CA PHE A 128 -21.33 -3.54 -12.30
C PHE A 128 -19.88 -3.57 -12.82
N ASP A 129 -19.62 -2.82 -13.89
CA ASP A 129 -18.28 -2.67 -14.48
C ASP A 129 -17.86 -1.20 -14.63
N VAL A 130 -17.07 -0.74 -13.65
CA VAL A 130 -16.60 0.66 -13.52
C VAL A 130 -15.81 1.15 -14.72
N VAL A 131 -15.04 0.28 -15.37
CA VAL A 131 -14.11 0.64 -16.45
C VAL A 131 -14.63 0.27 -17.83
N GLY A 132 -15.62 -0.62 -17.89
CA GLY A 132 -16.35 -0.93 -19.11
C GLY A 132 -17.66 -0.16 -19.22
N HIS A 133 -18.79 -0.86 -19.13
CA HIS A 133 -20.07 -0.32 -19.60
C HIS A 133 -20.71 0.75 -18.70
N TYR A 134 -20.27 0.90 -17.44
CA TYR A 134 -20.66 2.04 -16.59
C TYR A 134 -19.73 3.26 -16.76
N ALA A 135 -18.61 3.13 -17.49
CA ALA A 135 -17.70 4.23 -17.71
C ALA A 135 -18.32 5.34 -18.58
N ARG A 136 -18.06 6.59 -18.22
CA ARG A 136 -18.48 7.80 -18.96
C ARG A 136 -17.26 8.62 -19.38
N PRO A 137 -16.44 8.12 -20.33
CA PRO A 137 -15.16 8.74 -20.70
C PRO A 137 -15.32 10.16 -21.26
N GLU A 138 -16.50 10.48 -21.80
CA GLU A 138 -16.83 11.83 -22.30
C GLU A 138 -17.13 12.84 -21.18
N ILE A 139 -17.40 12.37 -19.95
CA ILE A 139 -17.62 13.22 -18.76
C ILE A 139 -16.36 13.25 -17.90
N LEU A 140 -15.78 12.08 -17.63
CA LEU A 140 -14.62 11.93 -16.74
C LEU A 140 -13.57 11.04 -17.40
N SER A 141 -12.39 11.61 -17.64
CA SER A 141 -11.21 10.89 -18.10
C SER A 141 -10.08 10.98 -17.08
N LEU A 142 -9.44 9.86 -16.73
CA LEU A 142 -8.26 9.82 -15.89
C LEU A 142 -7.00 9.70 -16.75
N ILE A 143 -6.05 10.64 -16.59
CA ILE A 143 -4.73 10.58 -17.23
C ILE A 143 -3.71 10.22 -16.16
N VAL A 144 -2.98 9.13 -16.38
CA VAL A 144 -1.95 8.63 -15.46
C VAL A 144 -0.58 9.08 -15.95
N LYS A 145 0.22 9.68 -15.06
CA LYS A 145 1.64 9.94 -15.29
C LYS A 145 2.44 8.81 -14.67
N ASP A 146 3.01 7.95 -15.49
CA ASP A 146 3.71 6.73 -15.09
C ASP A 146 5.24 6.87 -15.11
N HIS A 147 5.74 8.09 -15.29
CA HIS A 147 7.18 8.36 -15.30
C HIS A 147 7.74 8.51 -13.89
N PRO A 148 8.92 7.94 -13.58
CA PRO A 148 9.58 8.12 -12.30
C PRO A 148 9.84 9.60 -12.01
N VAL A 149 9.47 10.06 -10.83
CA VAL A 149 9.79 11.41 -10.36
C VAL A 149 10.90 11.30 -9.31
N SER A 150 12.05 11.90 -9.60
CA SER A 150 13.13 11.96 -8.62
C SER A 150 12.80 12.98 -7.53
N PRO A 151 12.88 12.63 -6.24
CA PRO A 151 12.70 13.60 -5.16
C PRO A 151 13.82 14.64 -5.11
N VAL A 152 14.99 14.33 -5.71
CA VAL A 152 16.14 15.23 -5.79
C VAL A 152 16.70 15.20 -7.20
N SER A 153 16.85 16.39 -7.80
CA SER A 153 17.52 16.57 -9.08
C SER A 153 18.72 17.48 -8.88
N PHE A 154 19.93 16.99 -9.16
CA PHE A 154 21.14 17.80 -9.08
C PHE A 154 21.36 18.54 -10.41
N THR A 155 21.47 19.87 -10.35
CA THR A 155 21.86 20.68 -11.49
C THR A 155 23.28 21.19 -11.28
N SER A 156 24.25 20.70 -12.05
CA SER A 156 25.56 21.34 -12.16
C SER A 156 25.48 22.48 -13.18
N THR A 157 25.98 23.66 -12.83
CA THR A 157 26.26 24.71 -13.81
C THR A 157 27.34 24.23 -14.76
N SER A 158 27.00 23.97 -16.02
CA SER A 158 28.00 23.80 -17.07
C SER A 158 28.63 25.17 -17.35
N SER A 159 29.81 25.42 -16.79
CA SER A 159 30.67 26.49 -17.28
C SER A 159 31.11 26.12 -18.69
N THR A 160 30.58 26.81 -19.70
CA THR A 160 31.13 26.76 -21.04
C THR A 160 32.54 27.34 -21.01
N SER A 161 33.57 26.50 -21.02
CA SER A 161 34.95 26.92 -21.28
C SER A 161 35.47 26.21 -22.51
N LYS A 162 35.67 27.00 -23.56
CA LYS A 162 36.42 26.66 -24.77
C LYS A 162 37.90 26.41 -24.38
N ALA A 163 38.49 25.41 -25.05
CA ALA A 163 39.92 25.20 -25.31
C ALA A 163 40.84 24.51 -24.26
N GLU A 164 41.26 23.30 -24.66
CA GLU A 164 42.63 22.76 -24.77
C GLU A 164 43.45 22.33 -23.53
N SER A 165 43.74 21.00 -23.55
CA SER A 165 44.81 20.19 -22.97
C SER A 165 45.93 20.83 -22.12
N SER A 166 46.13 20.34 -20.88
CA SER A 166 47.02 19.21 -20.54
C SER A 166 47.42 19.14 -19.06
N SER A 167 47.43 17.91 -18.53
CA SER A 167 48.20 17.32 -17.41
C SER A 167 48.14 17.87 -15.96
N ASN A 168 47.77 16.95 -15.05
CA ASN A 168 48.01 16.84 -13.58
C ASN A 168 47.61 18.04 -12.69
N ASP A 169 46.91 17.88 -11.56
CA ASP A 169 47.19 16.99 -10.44
C ASP A 169 45.93 16.85 -9.53
N LYS A 170 46.03 15.92 -8.59
CA LYS A 170 45.03 15.26 -7.75
C LYS A 170 44.13 16.16 -6.88
N GLY A 171 42.87 15.74 -6.83
CA GLY A 171 42.07 15.53 -5.61
C GLY A 171 41.96 16.68 -4.59
N LEU A 172 40.80 17.33 -4.55
CA LEU A 172 40.25 17.81 -3.29
C LEU A 172 38.71 17.79 -3.33
N LEU A 173 38.14 17.15 -2.32
CA LEU A 173 36.72 17.06 -2.04
C LEU A 173 36.18 18.47 -1.75
N THR A 174 35.45 19.06 -2.70
CA THR A 174 34.71 20.30 -2.42
C THR A 174 33.29 19.92 -2.02
N SER A 175 32.99 20.13 -0.73
CA SER A 175 31.66 20.02 -0.14
C SER A 175 30.64 20.84 -0.94
N ALA A 176 29.69 20.16 -1.57
CA ALA A 176 28.52 20.81 -2.15
C ALA A 176 27.54 21.18 -1.01
N PHE A 177 27.42 22.46 -0.72
CA PHE A 177 26.36 22.99 0.13
C PHE A 177 25.03 22.94 -0.65
N ALA A 178 24.08 22.13 -0.19
CA ALA A 178 22.71 22.13 -0.71
C ALA A 178 21.85 23.07 0.15
N THR A 179 21.42 24.19 -0.42
CA THR A 179 20.44 25.08 0.22
C THR A 179 19.03 24.53 -0.01
N LEU A 180 18.39 24.04 1.05
CA LEU A 180 16.95 23.72 1.04
C LEU A 180 16.15 25.02 1.16
N GLU A 181 15.55 25.49 0.08
CA GLU A 181 14.46 26.48 0.16
C GLU A 181 13.13 25.75 0.33
N CYS A 182 12.64 25.72 1.57
CA CYS A 182 11.28 25.27 1.88
C CYS A 182 10.31 26.39 1.50
N ARG A 183 9.55 26.24 0.41
CA ARG A 183 8.44 27.18 0.12
C ARG A 183 7.28 26.89 1.07
N PRO A 184 6.80 27.89 1.84
CA PRO A 184 5.61 27.71 2.66
C PRO A 184 4.37 27.52 1.79
N LYS A 185 3.42 26.71 2.29
CA LYS A 185 2.06 26.60 1.73
C LYS A 185 1.28 27.88 1.92
#